data_AF-A0A7C2WIR4-F1
#
_entry.id   AF-A0A7C2WIR4-F1
#
_cell.length_a   1.000
_cell.length_b   1.000
_cell.length_c   1.000
_cell.angle_alpha   90.00
_cell.angle_beta   90.00
_cell.angle_gamma   90.00
#
_symmetry.space_group_name_H-M   'P 1'
#
loop_
_entity.id
_entity.type
_entity.pdbx_description
1 polymer ?
#
loop_
_entity_poly.entity_id
_entity_poly.type
_entity_poly.pdbx_seq_one_letter_code
_entity_poly.pdbx_strand_id
1 'polypeptide(L)'
;MTNDSEGMLIRGLAEVEDFKKVVTAFDGQLKSLKTQLGKQTKRINQLELMGFQEQITNLSEKIDSINTNLIDMARTVATNEITTLRLHMQRAIEKTFKPDNPNRKRLREYISIEATKASERAKNSLSPIDLYEDFRRECTNCSKKYKLNAFRHKP
;
A
#
# COMPACT_ATOMS: atom_id res chain seq x y z
N MET A 1 -83.50 40.20 -25.95
CA MET A 1 -82.08 40.61 -25.96
C MET A 1 -81.31 39.75 -24.96
N THR A 2 -81.07 38.48 -25.28
CA THR A 2 -80.51 37.48 -24.34
C THR A 2 -79.35 36.67 -24.94
N ASN A 3 -78.86 37.01 -26.14
CA ASN A 3 -77.94 36.14 -26.89
C ASN A 3 -76.45 36.44 -26.66
N ASP A 4 -76.08 37.62 -26.16
CA ASP A 4 -74.67 37.99 -26.00
C ASP A 4 -74.03 37.38 -24.73
N SER A 5 -74.80 37.25 -23.64
CA SER A 5 -74.32 36.66 -22.39
C SER A 5 -74.10 35.15 -22.48
N GLU A 6 -74.93 34.44 -23.25
CA GLU A 6 -74.82 32.99 -23.44
C GLU A 6 -73.63 32.64 -24.34
N GLY A 7 -73.42 33.39 -25.43
CA GLY A 7 -72.24 33.24 -26.29
C GLY A 7 -70.92 33.52 -25.57
N MET A 8 -70.88 34.52 -24.69
CA MET A 8 -69.71 34.80 -23.84
C MET A 8 -69.43 33.66 -22.85
N LEU A 9 -70.46 33.07 -22.26
CA LEU A 9 -70.32 31.98 -21.30
C LEU A 9 -69.82 30.68 -21.98
N ILE A 10 -70.31 30.38 -23.19
CA ILE A 10 -69.82 29.25 -23.99
C ILE A 10 -68.35 29.42 -24.37
N ARG A 11 -67.93 30.63 -24.80
CA ARG A 11 -66.52 30.91 -25.10
C ARG A 11 -65.63 30.76 -23.87
N GLY A 12 -66.05 31.28 -22.72
CA GLY A 12 -65.31 31.14 -21.46
C GLY A 12 -65.17 29.67 -21.03
N LEU A 13 -66.20 28.85 -21.22
CA LEU A 13 -66.13 27.41 -20.94
C LEU A 13 -65.15 26.68 -21.86
N ALA A 14 -65.12 27.02 -23.15
CA ALA A 14 -64.17 26.45 -24.10
C ALA A 14 -62.72 26.82 -23.75
N GLU A 15 -62.46 28.07 -23.41
CA GLU A 15 -61.13 28.53 -22.97
C GLU A 15 -60.69 27.79 -21.69
N VAL A 16 -61.59 27.58 -20.72
CA VAL A 16 -61.30 26.80 -19.51
C VAL A 16 -60.95 25.35 -19.83
N GLU A 17 -61.63 24.73 -20.80
CA GLU A 17 -61.34 23.36 -21.21
C GLU A 17 -59.96 23.25 -21.88
N ASP A 18 -59.61 24.21 -22.72
CA ASP A 18 -58.31 24.27 -23.36
C ASP A 18 -57.19 24.53 -22.35
N PHE A 19 -57.41 25.41 -21.37
CA PHE A 19 -56.48 25.59 -20.25
C PHE A 19 -56.31 24.29 -19.44
N LYS A 20 -57.38 23.53 -19.19
CA LYS A 20 -57.29 22.23 -18.50
C LYS A 20 -56.46 21.22 -19.29
N LYS A 21 -56.60 21.18 -20.62
CA LYS A 21 -55.79 20.31 -21.49
C LYS A 21 -54.31 20.68 -21.41
N VAL A 22 -54.00 21.98 -21.45
CA VAL A 22 -52.63 22.50 -21.31
C VAL A 22 -52.04 22.15 -19.93
N VAL A 23 -52.78 22.37 -18.84
CA VAL A 23 -52.35 22.02 -17.48
C VAL A 23 -52.10 20.52 -17.34
N THR A 24 -52.97 19.69 -17.91
CA THR A 24 -52.82 18.22 -17.89
C THR A 24 -51.58 17.77 -18.66
N ALA A 25 -51.31 18.39 -19.81
CA ALA A 25 -50.11 18.12 -20.58
C ALA A 25 -48.83 18.52 -19.81
N PHE A 26 -48.84 19.68 -19.14
CA PHE A 26 -47.72 20.11 -18.29
C PHE A 26 -47.51 19.20 -17.08
N ASP A 27 -48.58 18.73 -16.42
CA ASP A 27 -48.46 17.76 -15.33
C ASP A 27 -47.84 16.43 -15.81
N GLY A 28 -48.23 15.96 -17.00
CA GLY A 28 -47.61 14.80 -17.64
C GLY A 28 -46.12 15.00 -17.92
N GLN A 29 -45.75 16.16 -18.45
CA GLN A 29 -44.34 16.51 -18.69
C GLN A 29 -43.55 16.60 -17.38
N LEU A 30 -44.10 17.22 -16.33
CA LEU A 30 -43.48 17.32 -15.01
C LEU A 30 -43.22 15.94 -14.38
N LYS A 31 -44.19 15.02 -14.47
CA LYS A 31 -44.04 13.64 -13.99
C LYS A 31 -42.94 12.89 -14.73
N SER A 32 -42.87 13.06 -16.05
CA SER A 32 -41.79 12.48 -16.87
C SER A 32 -40.42 13.03 -16.48
N LEU A 33 -40.28 14.35 -16.34
CA LEU A 33 -39.03 15.00 -15.93
C LEU A 33 -38.56 14.57 -14.54
N LYS A 34 -39.48 14.48 -13.56
CA LYS A 34 -39.16 13.94 -12.22
C LYS A 34 -38.62 12.52 -12.27
N THR A 35 -39.20 11.68 -13.13
CA THR A 35 -38.75 10.29 -13.33
C THR A 35 -37.36 10.26 -13.96
N GLN A 36 -37.10 11.09 -14.97
CA GLN A 36 -35.80 11.18 -15.62
C GLN A 36 -34.71 11.68 -14.67
N LEU A 37 -35.00 12.72 -13.88
CA LEU A 37 -34.11 13.24 -12.85
C LEU A 37 -33.74 12.13 -11.85
N GLY A 38 -34.72 11.38 -11.33
CA GLY A 38 -34.45 10.26 -10.42
C GLY A 38 -33.56 9.17 -11.03
N LYS A 39 -33.73 8.86 -12.32
CA LYS A 39 -32.85 7.92 -13.03
C LYS A 39 -31.44 8.47 -13.20
N GLN A 40 -31.30 9.75 -13.56
CA GLN A 40 -30.00 10.40 -13.74
C GLN A 40 -29.24 10.52 -12.42
N THR A 41 -29.89 10.93 -11.33
CA THR A 41 -29.27 10.98 -9.99
C THR A 41 -28.74 9.61 -9.57
N LYS A 42 -29.53 8.54 -9.75
CA LYS A 42 -29.07 7.16 -9.47
C LYS A 42 -27.84 6.79 -10.30
N ARG A 43 -27.83 7.14 -11.59
CA ARG A 43 -26.72 6.86 -12.50
C ARG A 43 -25.45 7.63 -12.11
N ILE A 44 -25.56 8.90 -11.73
CA ILE A 44 -24.44 9.71 -11.24
C ILE A 44 -23.83 9.05 -10.00
N ASN A 45 -24.65 8.72 -8.99
CA ASN A 45 -24.16 8.08 -7.76
C ASN A 45 -23.46 6.74 -8.05
N GLN A 46 -23.99 5.94 -8.99
CA GLN A 46 -23.35 4.68 -9.39
C GLN A 46 -21.99 4.90 -10.07
N LEU A 47 -21.90 5.86 -10.99
CA LEU A 47 -20.66 6.17 -11.69
C LEU A 47 -19.59 6.71 -10.73
N GLU A 48 -19.97 7.57 -9.79
CA GLU A 48 -19.05 8.07 -8.75
C GLU A 48 -18.51 6.92 -7.88
N LEU A 49 -19.39 6.02 -7.42
CA LEU A 49 -18.99 4.86 -6.63
C LEU A 49 -18.06 3.92 -7.42
N MET A 50 -18.36 3.66 -8.69
CA MET A 50 -17.49 2.86 -9.56
C MET A 50 -16.12 3.50 -9.74
N GLY A 51 -16.07 4.82 -9.95
CA GLY A 51 -14.80 5.56 -10.07
C GLY A 51 -13.97 5.51 -8.78
N PHE A 52 -14.60 5.65 -7.62
CA PHE A 52 -13.90 5.48 -6.34
C PHE A 52 -13.44 4.04 -6.11
N GLN A 53 -14.24 3.05 -6.49
CA GLN A 53 -13.87 1.65 -6.35
C GLN A 53 -12.67 1.29 -7.23
N GLU A 54 -12.62 1.77 -8.47
CA GLU A 54 -11.46 1.62 -9.35
C GLU A 54 -10.22 2.29 -8.75
N GLN A 55 -10.35 3.50 -8.22
CA GLN A 55 -9.24 4.18 -7.53
C GLN A 55 -8.75 3.41 -6.30
N ILE A 56 -9.65 2.85 -5.49
CA ILE A 56 -9.30 2.03 -4.32
C ILE A 56 -8.55 0.77 -4.73
N THR A 57 -9.03 0.04 -5.75
CA THR A 57 -8.35 -1.16 -6.26
C THR A 57 -6.95 -0.81 -6.75
N ASN A 58 -6.83 0.23 -7.59
CA ASN A 58 -5.55 0.69 -8.12
C ASN A 58 -4.57 1.12 -7.00
N LEU A 59 -5.06 1.77 -5.95
CA LEU A 59 -4.24 2.16 -4.79
C LEU A 59 -3.82 0.93 -3.97
N SER A 60 -4.71 -0.04 -3.80
CA SER A 60 -4.42 -1.28 -3.06
C SER A 60 -3.32 -2.09 -3.76
N GLU A 61 -3.41 -2.26 -5.08
CA GLU A 61 -2.38 -2.93 -5.88
C GLU A 61 -1.02 -2.22 -5.79
N LYS A 62 -1.02 -0.87 -5.79
CA LYS A 62 0.20 -0.09 -5.59
C LYS A 62 0.80 -0.29 -4.20
N ILE A 63 -0.03 -0.33 -3.15
CA ILE A 63 0.43 -0.60 -1.79
C ILE A 63 1.06 -1.98 -1.69
N ASP A 64 0.44 -3.02 -2.27
CA ASP A 64 0.98 -4.38 -2.26
C ASP A 64 2.31 -4.49 -3.01
N SER A 65 2.44 -3.80 -4.14
CA SER A 65 3.70 -3.71 -4.88
C SER A 65 4.79 -3.02 -4.07
N ILE A 66 4.47 -1.89 -3.41
CA ILE A 66 5.41 -1.18 -2.54
C ILE A 66 5.84 -2.05 -1.36
N ASN A 67 4.91 -2.76 -0.72
CA ASN A 67 5.21 -3.66 0.40
C ASN A 67 6.16 -4.79 -0.02
N THR A 68 5.93 -5.39 -1.19
CA THR A 68 6.80 -6.43 -1.74
C THR A 68 8.22 -5.88 -1.98
N ASN A 69 8.33 -4.71 -2.61
CA ASN A 69 9.61 -4.06 -2.87
C ASN A 69 10.35 -3.72 -1.56
N LEU A 70 9.64 -3.24 -0.52
CA LEU A 70 10.23 -2.93 0.77
C LEU A 70 10.81 -4.18 1.45
N ILE A 71 10.10 -5.30 1.40
CA ILE A 71 10.58 -6.58 1.95
C ILE A 71 11.85 -7.02 1.23
N ASP A 72 11.87 -6.95 -0.10
CA ASP A 72 13.05 -7.35 -0.89
C ASP A 72 14.25 -6.43 -0.67
N MET A 73 14.02 -5.13 -0.51
CA MET A 73 15.05 -4.18 -0.10
C MET A 73 15.59 -4.52 1.29
N ALA A 74 14.73 -4.82 2.26
CA ALA A 74 15.15 -5.19 3.61
C ALA A 74 15.99 -6.48 3.62
N ARG A 75 15.61 -7.48 2.80
CA ARG A 75 16.39 -8.72 2.60
C ARG A 75 17.78 -8.44 2.03
N THR A 76 17.84 -7.55 1.05
CA THR A 76 19.11 -7.14 0.41
C THR A 76 20.02 -6.43 1.40
N VAL A 77 19.49 -5.45 2.14
CA VAL A 77 20.23 -4.72 3.18
C VAL A 77 20.77 -5.67 4.25
N ALA A 78 19.92 -6.54 4.82
CA ALA A 78 20.34 -7.50 5.84
C ALA A 78 21.46 -8.43 5.34
N THR A 79 21.32 -8.97 4.13
CA THR A 79 22.33 -9.89 3.55
C THR A 79 23.67 -9.19 3.32
N ASN A 80 23.63 -7.93 2.85
CA ASN A 80 24.83 -7.12 2.66
C ASN A 80 25.50 -6.81 3.99
N GLU A 81 24.73 -6.39 5.00
CA GLU A 81 25.24 -6.08 6.33
C GLU A 81 25.84 -7.32 7.04
N ILE A 82 25.21 -8.49 6.93
CA ILE A 82 25.75 -9.77 7.42
C ILE A 82 27.10 -10.06 6.74
N THR A 83 27.18 -9.87 5.42
CA THR A 83 28.40 -10.10 4.64
C THR A 83 29.52 -9.15 5.07
N THR A 84 29.21 -7.87 5.21
CA THR A 84 30.13 -6.83 5.68
C THR A 84 30.64 -7.17 7.08
N LEU A 85 29.74 -7.53 7.99
CA LEU A 85 30.09 -7.86 9.37
C LEU A 85 30.99 -9.10 9.45
N ARG A 86 30.68 -10.14 8.67
CA ARG A 86 31.53 -11.33 8.54
C ARG A 86 32.96 -10.95 8.13
N LEU A 87 33.11 -10.07 7.14
CA LEU A 87 34.44 -9.62 6.69
C LEU A 87 35.18 -8.82 7.76
N HIS A 88 34.49 -7.92 8.47
CA HIS A 88 35.09 -7.19 9.60
C HIS A 88 35.58 -8.14 10.71
N MET A 89 34.78 -9.15 11.06
CA MET A 89 35.15 -10.18 12.03
C MET A 89 36.33 -11.02 11.57
N GLN A 90 36.35 -11.46 10.30
CA GLN A 90 37.49 -12.21 9.74
C GLN A 90 38.78 -11.40 9.80
N ARG A 91 38.75 -10.12 9.41
CA ARG A 91 39.92 -9.23 9.52
C ARG A 91 40.38 -9.04 10.97
N ALA A 92 39.44 -8.94 11.92
CA ALA A 92 39.79 -8.81 13.33
C ALA A 92 40.44 -10.08 13.88
N ILE A 93 39.96 -11.26 13.48
CA ILE A 93 40.57 -12.56 13.81
C ILE A 93 42.02 -12.63 13.27
N GLU A 94 42.22 -12.24 12.01
CA GLU A 94 43.55 -12.23 11.38
C GLU A 94 44.55 -11.28 12.05
N LYS A 95 44.08 -10.13 12.55
CA LYS A 95 44.91 -9.19 13.30
C LYS A 95 45.21 -9.66 14.72
N THR A 96 44.32 -10.44 15.33
CA THR A 96 44.43 -10.83 16.75
C THR A 96 45.27 -12.10 16.92
N PHE A 97 45.15 -13.06 16.00
CA PHE A 97 45.77 -14.36 16.12
C PHE A 97 46.85 -14.60 15.05
N LYS A 98 48.00 -15.13 15.48
CA LYS A 98 49.05 -15.61 14.57
C LYS A 98 48.53 -16.73 13.66
N PRO A 99 49.12 -16.94 12.46
CA PRO A 99 48.67 -17.96 11.50
C PRO A 99 48.58 -19.39 12.03
N ASP A 100 49.49 -19.76 12.93
CA ASP A 100 49.61 -21.06 13.58
C ASP A 100 48.65 -21.24 14.76
N ASN A 101 47.95 -20.19 15.20
CA ASN A 101 47.05 -20.29 16.34
C ASN A 101 45.78 -21.09 15.97
N PRO A 102 45.44 -22.17 16.71
CA PRO A 102 44.30 -23.02 16.40
C PRO A 102 42.95 -22.28 16.48
N ASN A 103 42.85 -21.22 17.30
CA ASN A 103 41.64 -20.41 17.38
C ASN A 103 41.43 -19.57 16.12
N ARG A 104 42.49 -19.19 15.39
CA ARG A 104 42.37 -18.41 14.14
C ARG A 104 41.52 -19.15 13.12
N LYS A 105 41.85 -20.42 12.84
CA LYS A 105 41.12 -21.25 11.86
C LYS A 105 39.69 -21.53 12.34
N ARG A 106 39.53 -21.98 13.59
CA ARG A 106 38.22 -22.33 14.17
C ARG A 106 37.24 -21.15 14.16
N LEU A 107 37.69 -19.96 14.58
CA LEU A 107 36.83 -18.78 14.62
C LEU A 107 36.48 -18.28 13.21
N ARG A 108 37.42 -18.33 12.26
CA ARG A 108 37.16 -17.95 10.87
C ARG A 108 36.07 -18.83 10.26
N GLU A 109 36.17 -20.13 10.49
CA GLU A 109 35.20 -21.12 10.00
C GLU A 109 33.84 -20.93 10.66
N TYR A 110 33.80 -20.82 11.99
CA TYR A 110 32.57 -20.54 12.74
C TYR A 110 31.85 -19.29 12.25
N ILE A 111 32.55 -18.15 12.14
CA ILE A 111 31.95 -16.89 11.66
C ILE A 111 31.45 -17.02 10.22
N SER A 112 32.11 -17.81 9.37
CA SER A 112 31.68 -18.01 7.98
C SER A 112 30.42 -18.87 7.89
N ILE A 113 30.30 -19.89 8.75
CA ILE A 113 29.12 -20.75 8.83
C ILE A 113 27.93 -19.96 9.36
N GLU A 114 28.09 -19.26 10.47
CA GLU A 114 26.98 -18.50 11.06
C GLU A 114 26.53 -17.35 10.17
N ALA A 115 27.45 -16.64 9.49
CA ALA A 115 27.07 -15.64 8.50
C ALA A 115 26.28 -16.24 7.33
N THR A 116 26.67 -17.42 6.84
CA THR A 116 25.94 -18.10 5.76
C THR A 116 24.53 -18.47 6.19
N LYS A 117 24.38 -19.04 7.40
CA LYS A 117 23.07 -19.37 7.97
C LYS A 117 22.20 -18.12 8.16
N ALA A 118 22.78 -17.04 8.71
CA ALA A 118 22.06 -15.79 8.93
C ALA A 118 21.60 -15.18 7.61
N SER A 119 22.46 -15.13 6.59
CA SER A 119 22.10 -14.63 5.26
C SER A 119 20.98 -15.45 4.62
N GLU A 120 21.03 -16.78 4.73
CA GLU A 120 20.01 -17.63 4.12
C GLU A 120 18.66 -17.51 4.84
N ARG A 121 18.67 -17.35 6.16
CA ARG A 121 17.45 -17.00 6.92
C ARG A 121 16.93 -15.62 6.50
N ALA A 122 17.81 -14.63 6.34
CA ALA A 122 17.43 -13.27 5.98
C ALA A 122 16.73 -13.23 4.62
N LYS A 123 17.25 -13.90 3.59
CA LYS A 123 16.64 -13.95 2.25
C LYS A 123 15.20 -14.45 2.24
N ASN A 124 14.86 -15.35 3.15
CA ASN A 124 13.55 -16.01 3.19
C ASN A 124 12.62 -15.44 4.27
N SER A 125 13.04 -14.38 4.97
CA SER A 125 12.29 -13.80 6.09
C SER A 125 11.42 -12.62 5.66
N LEU A 126 10.34 -12.38 6.40
CA LEU A 126 9.58 -11.12 6.40
C LEU A 126 10.19 -10.08 7.36
N SER A 127 11.06 -10.52 8.27
CA SER A 127 11.82 -9.69 9.21
C SER A 127 13.33 -9.93 9.06
N PRO A 128 13.93 -9.61 7.90
CA PRO A 128 15.35 -9.88 7.65
C PRO A 128 16.30 -9.03 8.52
N ILE A 129 15.85 -7.85 8.97
CA ILE A 129 16.63 -6.95 9.82
C ILE A 129 16.86 -7.54 11.22
N ASP A 130 15.86 -8.20 11.80
CA ASP A 130 15.99 -8.84 13.10
C ASP A 130 17.05 -9.95 13.07
N LEU A 131 17.12 -10.70 11.96
CA LEU A 131 18.11 -11.75 11.76
C LEU A 131 19.53 -11.19 11.60
N TYR A 132 19.68 -10.02 10.97
CA TYR A 132 20.94 -9.30 10.98
C TYR A 132 21.35 -8.88 12.40
N GLU A 133 20.42 -8.30 13.18
CA GLU A 133 20.71 -7.84 14.54
C GLU A 133 21.07 -8.99 15.49
N ASP A 134 20.45 -10.16 15.33
CA ASP A 134 20.83 -11.37 16.07
C ASP A 134 22.26 -11.82 15.70
N PHE A 135 22.60 -11.89 14.42
CA PHE A 135 23.95 -12.21 13.98
C PHE A 135 24.98 -11.17 14.47
N ARG A 136 24.59 -9.88 14.48
CA ARG A 136 25.41 -8.80 15.01
C ARG A 136 25.67 -8.95 16.50
N ARG A 137 24.67 -9.37 17.28
CA ARG A 137 24.80 -9.64 18.71
C ARG A 137 25.75 -10.82 18.96
N GLU A 138 25.62 -11.89 18.19
CA GLU A 138 26.55 -13.03 18.24
C GLU A 138 28.00 -12.62 17.93
N CYS A 139 28.21 -11.88 16.85
CA CYS A 139 29.53 -11.36 16.49
C CYS A 139 30.10 -10.46 17.60
N THR A 140 29.28 -9.62 18.21
CA THR A 140 29.68 -8.75 19.33
C THR A 140 30.12 -9.58 20.55
N ASN A 141 29.36 -10.62 20.90
CA ASN A 141 29.69 -11.52 22.01
C ASN A 141 30.97 -12.31 21.73
N CYS A 142 31.13 -12.82 20.51
CA CYS A 142 32.34 -13.49 20.06
C CYS A 142 33.56 -12.55 20.16
N SER A 143 33.41 -11.32 19.66
CA SER A 143 34.45 -10.30 19.69
C SER A 143 34.91 -9.98 21.12
N LYS A 144 33.97 -9.80 22.06
CA LYS A 144 34.28 -9.62 23.49
C LYS A 144 35.00 -10.83 24.08
N LYS A 145 34.49 -12.04 23.85
CA LYS A 145 35.05 -13.29 24.40
C LYS A 145 36.50 -13.54 23.98
N TYR A 146 36.81 -13.26 22.71
CA TYR A 146 38.13 -13.50 22.13
C TYR A 146 39.01 -12.25 22.05
N LYS A 147 38.58 -11.14 22.66
CA LYS A 147 39.27 -9.83 22.64
C LYS A 147 39.61 -9.37 21.23
N LEU A 148 38.71 -9.65 20.27
CA LEU A 148 38.84 -9.18 18.90
C LEU A 148 38.56 -7.67 18.89
N ASN A 149 39.44 -6.85 18.34
CA ASN A 149 39.17 -5.42 18.19
C ASN A 149 38.27 -5.14 16.96
N ALA A 150 37.21 -5.93 16.77
CA ALA A 150 36.36 -5.89 15.57
C ALA A 150 35.41 -4.68 15.52
N PHE A 151 35.07 -4.12 16.69
CA PHE A 151 34.04 -3.08 16.84
C PHE A 151 34.53 -1.80 17.52
N ARG A 152 35.85 -1.62 17.70
CA ARG A 152 36.38 -0.33 18.16
C ARG A 152 36.28 0.65 16.99
N HIS A 153 35.24 1.49 16.99
CA HIS A 153 35.30 2.74 16.23
C HIS A 153 36.38 3.63 16.85
N LYS A 154 37.31 4.10 16.02
CA LYS A 154 38.04 5.34 16.35
C LYS A 154 36.97 6.45 16.43
N PRO A 155 37.10 7.38 17.40
CA PRO A 155 36.22 8.54 17.47
C PRO A 155 36.25 9.34 16.17
#